data_AF-F4RH22-F1
#
_entry.id   AF-F4RH22-F1
#
_cell.length_a   1.000
_cell.length_b   1.000
_cell.length_c   1.000
_cell.angle_alpha   90.00
_cell.angle_beta   90.00
_cell.angle_gamma   90.00
#
_symmetry.space_group_name_H-M   'P 1'
#
loop_
_entity.id
_entity.type
_entity.pdbx_description
1 polymer ?
#
loop_
_entity_poly.entity_id
_entity_poly.type
_entity_poly.pdbx_seq_one_letter_code
_entity_poly.pdbx_strand_id
1 'polypeptide(L)'
;MPRCLCSNCEPRAACRLMSLQPNLTNANFDEIVLSADEEEPAPGNPSGCDSIVSKTVTMNTCKEEDPIRTIPVMLDLFNRIRTNFDTLYESTFHDDDSLYTASDLLNTQVVWNLVKNCREIRNGQRLPEILGSETIRGCFSNIVASVESWFESEMYKSYMLTNNNIYPWLPQPRINKRKEDFGSGPSKRLRAGLEKTTQTGGNHQQGEPSNYQHADLHSGFLNKSSKEPGNFKPTTVQFENEGFKLSKNHSRTIKNCKYLI
;
A
#
# COMPACT_ATOMS: atom_id res chain seq x y z
N MET A 1 7.38 -45.65 6.88
CA MET A 1 7.06 -44.34 6.30
C MET A 1 8.32 -43.48 6.39
N PRO A 2 8.68 -42.73 5.34
CA PRO A 2 9.85 -41.84 5.40
C PRO A 2 9.63 -40.74 6.45
N ARG A 3 10.73 -40.24 7.03
CA ARG A 3 10.72 -39.15 8.00
C ARG A 3 10.31 -37.84 7.32
N CYS A 4 9.46 -37.05 7.98
CA CYS A 4 9.04 -35.74 7.47
C CYS A 4 10.15 -34.70 7.73
N LEU A 5 10.54 -33.96 6.68
CA LEU A 5 11.59 -32.93 6.72
C LEU A 5 11.02 -31.50 6.59
N CYS A 6 9.74 -31.29 6.91
CA CYS A 6 9.16 -29.95 6.83
C CYS A 6 9.61 -29.07 8.01
N SER A 7 9.45 -27.75 7.86
CA SER A 7 9.84 -26.77 8.89
C SER A 7 9.16 -26.97 10.26
N ASN A 8 7.99 -27.62 10.30
CA ASN A 8 7.32 -27.98 11.56
C ASN A 8 7.92 -29.23 12.22
N CYS A 9 8.46 -30.17 11.43
CA CYS A 9 9.07 -31.39 11.95
C CYS A 9 10.54 -31.17 12.31
N GLU A 10 11.24 -30.27 11.60
CA GLU A 10 12.67 -29.97 11.82
C GLU A 10 12.95 -28.45 11.87
N PRO A 11 12.43 -27.76 12.89
CA PRO A 11 12.55 -26.30 12.99
C PRO A 11 14.00 -25.81 13.12
N ARG A 12 14.91 -26.64 13.65
CA ARG A 12 16.34 -26.31 13.76
C ARG A 12 17.04 -26.30 12.41
N ALA A 13 16.79 -27.30 11.56
CA ALA A 13 17.33 -27.37 10.21
C ALA A 13 16.80 -26.20 9.35
N ALA A 14 15.50 -25.90 9.45
CA ALA A 14 14.90 -24.75 8.79
C ALA A 14 15.52 -23.41 9.22
N CYS A 15 15.79 -23.23 10.52
CA CYS A 15 16.44 -22.02 11.05
C CYS A 15 17.88 -21.87 10.53
N ARG A 16 18.63 -22.98 10.42
CA ARG A 16 19.98 -22.98 9.80
C ARG A 16 19.94 -22.62 8.33
N LEU A 17 19.00 -23.17 7.57
CA LEU A 17 18.82 -22.81 6.16
C LEU A 17 18.50 -21.31 6.00
N MET A 18 17.67 -20.75 6.89
CA MET A 18 17.38 -19.32 6.89
C MET A 18 18.60 -18.45 7.20
N SER A 19 19.47 -18.86 8.13
CA SER A 19 20.68 -18.08 8.44
C SER A 19 21.72 -18.12 7.33
N LEU A 20 21.72 -19.19 6.51
CA LEU A 20 22.61 -19.35 5.36
C LEU A 20 22.08 -18.69 4.08
N GLN A 21 20.82 -18.22 4.07
CA GLN A 21 20.17 -17.59 2.91
C GLN A 21 21.02 -16.49 2.23
N PRO A 22 21.76 -15.62 2.93
CA PRO A 22 22.59 -14.58 2.28
C PRO A 22 23.76 -15.15 1.46
N ASN A 23 24.24 -16.35 1.79
CA ASN A 23 25.37 -17.01 1.14
C ASN A 23 24.94 -18.10 0.16
N LEU A 24 23.63 -18.26 -0.02
CA LEU A 24 23.02 -19.31 -0.82
C LEU A 24 23.06 -18.90 -2.29
N THR A 25 23.72 -19.73 -3.09
CA THR A 25 23.87 -19.62 -4.54
C THR A 25 23.36 -20.90 -5.19
N ASN A 26 22.99 -20.85 -6.46
CA ASN A 26 22.54 -22.06 -7.16
C ASN A 26 23.61 -23.17 -7.19
N ALA A 27 24.89 -22.82 -7.09
CA ALA A 27 25.99 -23.76 -7.12
C ALA A 27 26.24 -24.48 -5.78
N ASN A 28 25.83 -23.89 -4.65
CA ASN A 28 26.06 -24.44 -3.30
C ASN A 28 24.75 -24.83 -2.59
N PHE A 29 23.58 -24.69 -3.24
CA PHE A 29 22.28 -25.00 -2.66
C PHE A 29 22.21 -26.45 -2.15
N ASP A 30 22.52 -27.42 -3.00
CA ASP A 30 22.42 -28.83 -2.65
C ASP A 30 23.40 -29.21 -1.53
N GLU A 31 24.61 -28.67 -1.55
CA GLU A 31 25.63 -28.90 -0.51
C GLU A 31 25.19 -28.33 0.84
N ILE A 32 24.66 -27.10 0.86
CA ILE A 32 24.16 -26.44 2.07
C ILE A 32 22.93 -27.16 2.64
N VAL A 33 22.02 -27.64 1.78
CA VAL A 33 20.84 -28.40 2.22
C VAL A 33 21.24 -29.73 2.83
N LEU A 34 22.22 -30.42 2.25
CA LEU A 34 22.72 -31.69 2.77
C LEU A 34 23.56 -31.51 4.05
N SER A 35 24.34 -30.43 4.17
CA SER A 35 25.15 -30.17 5.36
C SER A 35 24.34 -29.65 6.56
N ALA A 36 23.14 -29.09 6.30
CA ALA A 36 22.25 -28.59 7.34
C ALA A 36 21.74 -29.67 8.30
N ASP A 37 21.87 -30.95 7.96
CA ASP A 37 21.49 -32.08 8.82
C ASP A 37 22.61 -32.53 9.76
N GLU A 38 23.89 -32.27 9.41
CA GLU A 38 25.05 -32.84 10.12
C GLU A 38 25.74 -31.86 11.08
N GLU A 39 25.63 -30.54 10.87
CA GLU A 39 26.27 -29.57 11.76
C GLU A 39 25.46 -29.27 13.05
N GLU A 40 25.93 -29.84 14.15
CA GLU A 40 25.58 -29.38 15.51
C GLU A 40 26.09 -27.94 15.68
N PRO A 41 25.23 -26.99 16.10
CA PRO A 41 25.62 -25.60 16.24
C PRO A 41 26.76 -25.48 17.25
N ALA A 42 27.91 -24.96 16.80
CA ALA A 42 29.07 -24.77 17.65
C ALA A 42 28.67 -23.99 18.93
N PRO A 43 28.99 -24.49 20.13
CA PRO A 43 28.61 -23.87 21.40
C PRO A 43 29.41 -22.57 21.58
N GLY A 44 28.86 -21.45 21.10
CA GLY A 44 29.53 -20.16 21.19
C GLY A 44 29.11 -19.13 20.17
N ASN A 45 28.43 -19.50 19.09
CA ASN A 45 27.74 -18.50 18.28
C ASN A 45 26.47 -18.09 19.03
N PRO A 46 26.31 -16.81 19.45
CA PRO A 46 25.03 -16.29 19.88
C PRO A 46 24.12 -16.27 18.65
N SER A 47 23.64 -17.44 18.26
CA SER A 47 22.66 -17.68 17.21
C SER A 47 21.27 -17.38 17.76
N GLY A 48 21.15 -16.28 18.51
CA GLY A 48 19.93 -15.52 18.43
C GLY A 48 19.95 -14.96 17.02
N CYS A 49 19.08 -15.45 16.15
CA CYS A 49 18.46 -14.52 15.23
C CYS A 49 17.87 -13.45 16.16
N ASP A 50 18.68 -12.42 16.49
CA ASP A 50 18.19 -11.15 16.99
C ASP A 50 17.15 -10.83 15.94
N SER A 51 15.90 -11.11 16.28
CA SER A 51 14.78 -10.92 15.40
C SER A 51 14.97 -9.49 15.01
N ILE A 52 15.41 -9.25 13.77
CA ILE A 52 15.62 -7.90 13.30
C ILE A 52 14.22 -7.36 13.48
N VAL A 53 14.04 -6.58 14.53
CA VAL A 53 12.80 -5.88 14.80
C VAL A 53 12.87 -4.75 13.77
N SER A 54 12.78 -5.14 12.49
CA SER A 54 12.27 -4.33 11.44
C SER A 54 11.02 -3.79 12.08
N LYS A 55 11.07 -2.49 12.43
CA LYS A 55 9.88 -1.74 12.80
C LYS A 55 8.87 -2.17 11.77
N THR A 56 7.94 -3.02 12.18
CA THR A 56 6.90 -3.54 11.31
C THR A 56 6.03 -2.34 11.11
N VAL A 57 6.36 -1.58 10.07
CA VAL A 57 5.59 -0.43 9.69
C VAL A 57 4.25 -1.00 9.30
N THR A 58 3.27 -0.80 10.16
CA THR A 58 1.96 -1.43 10.02
C THR A 58 1.36 -0.96 8.71
N MET A 59 1.26 -1.87 7.75
CA MET A 59 0.56 -1.62 6.50
C MET A 59 -0.88 -1.24 6.78
N ASN A 60 -1.32 -0.16 6.16
CA ASN A 60 -2.71 0.26 6.27
C ASN A 60 -3.57 -0.59 5.34
N THR A 61 -4.25 -1.60 5.88
CA THR A 61 -5.23 -2.39 5.13
C THR A 61 -6.50 -1.57 4.86
N CYS A 62 -7.00 -1.63 3.63
CA CYS A 62 -8.23 -0.95 3.21
C CYS A 62 -9.44 -1.88 3.41
N LYS A 63 -10.24 -1.66 4.45
CA LYS A 63 -11.44 -2.47 4.69
C LYS A 63 -12.50 -2.23 3.61
N GLU A 64 -13.50 -3.10 3.54
CA GLU A 64 -14.59 -2.98 2.56
C GLU A 64 -15.45 -1.73 2.82
N GLU A 65 -15.62 -1.35 4.08
CA GLU A 65 -16.37 -0.16 4.52
C GLU A 65 -15.51 1.10 4.61
N ASP A 66 -14.27 1.05 4.11
CA ASP A 66 -13.35 2.19 4.20
C ASP A 66 -13.86 3.35 3.32
N PRO A 67 -14.05 4.55 3.88
CA PRO A 67 -14.58 5.69 3.13
C PRO A 67 -13.71 6.07 1.94
N ILE A 68 -12.42 5.68 1.91
CA ILE A 68 -11.55 5.89 0.75
C ILE A 68 -12.14 5.33 -0.55
N ARG A 69 -12.95 4.26 -0.47
CA ARG A 69 -13.55 3.60 -1.64
C ARG A 69 -14.63 4.43 -2.32
N THR A 70 -15.23 5.37 -1.61
CA THR A 70 -16.30 6.23 -2.15
C THR A 70 -15.77 7.58 -2.64
N ILE A 71 -14.49 7.89 -2.39
CA ILE A 71 -13.86 9.13 -2.85
C ILE A 71 -13.52 9.00 -4.35
N PRO A 72 -14.11 9.82 -5.25
CA PRO A 72 -13.92 9.67 -6.69
C PRO A 72 -12.46 9.74 -7.14
N VAL A 73 -11.66 10.62 -6.52
CA VAL A 73 -10.23 10.76 -6.86
C VAL A 73 -9.43 9.48 -6.56
N MET A 74 -9.83 8.72 -5.55
CA MET A 74 -9.19 7.45 -5.18
C MET A 74 -9.67 6.29 -6.05
N LEU A 75 -10.94 6.32 -6.46
CA LEU A 75 -11.50 5.33 -7.39
C LEU A 75 -10.83 5.41 -8.76
N ASP A 76 -10.45 6.60 -9.22
CA ASP A 76 -9.64 6.74 -10.43
C ASP A 76 -8.25 6.13 -10.30
N LEU A 77 -7.57 6.31 -9.16
CA LEU A 77 -6.28 5.62 -8.94
C LEU A 77 -6.47 4.09 -8.96
N PHE A 78 -7.52 3.59 -8.32
CA PHE A 78 -7.88 2.17 -8.35
C PHE A 78 -8.03 1.68 -9.80
N ASN A 79 -8.81 2.39 -10.61
CA ASN A 79 -9.05 2.04 -12.01
C ASN A 79 -7.76 2.11 -12.85
N ARG A 80 -6.93 3.14 -12.66
CA ARG A 80 -5.64 3.27 -13.37
C ARG A 80 -4.71 2.11 -13.10
N ILE A 81 -4.51 1.76 -11.82
CA ILE A 81 -3.67 0.61 -11.43
C ILE A 81 -4.24 -0.66 -12.05
N ARG A 82 -5.56 -0.86 -11.96
CA ARG A 82 -6.22 -2.06 -12.48
C ARG A 82 -6.06 -2.19 -13.99
N THR A 83 -6.42 -1.16 -14.74
CA THR A 83 -6.32 -1.15 -16.21
C THR A 83 -4.88 -1.32 -16.67
N ASN A 84 -3.93 -0.61 -16.08
CA ASN A 84 -2.52 -0.71 -16.47
C ASN A 84 -1.91 -2.09 -16.14
N PHE A 85 -2.34 -2.72 -15.05
CA PHE A 85 -1.95 -4.08 -14.71
C PHE A 85 -2.59 -5.10 -15.66
N ASP A 86 -3.88 -4.97 -15.96
CA ASP A 86 -4.58 -5.84 -16.91
C ASP A 86 -3.90 -5.77 -18.29
N THR A 87 -3.52 -4.57 -18.77
CA THR A 87 -2.73 -4.42 -20.00
C THR A 87 -1.35 -5.06 -19.91
N LEU A 88 -0.64 -4.91 -18.78
CA LEU A 88 0.65 -5.57 -18.57
C LEU A 88 0.49 -7.10 -18.62
N TYR A 89 -0.56 -7.62 -17.98
CA TYR A 89 -0.88 -9.03 -17.93
C TYR A 89 -1.12 -9.59 -19.33
N GLU A 90 -2.03 -8.98 -20.10
CA GLU A 90 -2.34 -9.38 -21.49
C GLU A 90 -1.12 -9.28 -22.42
N SER A 91 -0.23 -8.31 -22.18
CA SER A 91 1.02 -8.21 -22.96
C SER A 91 2.06 -9.29 -22.62
N THR A 92 1.99 -9.85 -21.41
CA THR A 92 2.95 -10.84 -20.91
C THR A 92 2.48 -12.26 -21.16
N PHE A 93 1.19 -12.51 -20.99
CA PHE A 93 0.56 -13.81 -21.18
C PHE A 93 -0.39 -13.71 -22.37
N HIS A 94 -0.10 -14.45 -23.44
CA HIS A 94 -1.04 -14.58 -24.54
C HIS A 94 -2.30 -15.32 -24.07
N ASP A 95 -3.47 -14.92 -24.58
CA ASP A 95 -4.81 -15.25 -24.06
C ASP A 95 -5.11 -16.75 -23.84
N ASP A 96 -4.34 -17.66 -24.45
CA ASP A 96 -4.62 -19.10 -24.44
C ASP A 96 -3.72 -19.92 -23.48
N ASP A 97 -2.64 -19.35 -22.93
CA ASP A 97 -1.59 -20.14 -22.27
C ASP A 97 -1.55 -20.04 -20.73
N SER A 98 -2.37 -19.19 -20.11
CA SER A 98 -2.32 -18.98 -18.66
C SER A 98 -3.42 -19.72 -17.89
N LEU A 99 -3.02 -20.41 -16.82
CA LEU A 99 -3.93 -20.99 -15.82
C LEU A 99 -4.55 -19.94 -14.88
N TYR A 100 -4.00 -18.72 -14.89
CA TYR A 100 -4.40 -17.63 -14.02
C TYR A 100 -5.08 -16.53 -14.82
N THR A 101 -5.81 -15.66 -14.12
CA THR A 101 -6.31 -14.40 -14.66
C THR A 101 -5.61 -13.23 -13.99
N ALA A 102 -5.66 -12.04 -14.61
CA ALA A 102 -5.14 -10.82 -13.98
C ALA A 102 -5.81 -10.54 -12.61
N SER A 103 -7.08 -10.92 -12.42
CA SER A 103 -7.77 -10.86 -11.12
C SER A 103 -7.23 -11.82 -10.07
N ASP A 104 -6.70 -12.97 -10.46
CA ASP A 104 -6.11 -13.93 -9.52
C ASP A 104 -4.78 -13.41 -8.98
N LEU A 105 -3.98 -12.75 -9.84
CA LEU A 105 -2.68 -12.21 -9.46
C LEU A 105 -2.78 -10.87 -8.71
N LEU A 106 -3.72 -10.00 -9.09
CA LEU A 106 -3.90 -8.69 -8.46
C LEU A 106 -5.36 -8.44 -8.12
N ASN A 107 -5.87 -9.13 -7.11
CA ASN A 107 -7.27 -9.02 -6.71
C ASN A 107 -7.66 -7.60 -6.26
N THR A 108 -8.96 -7.30 -6.31
CA THR A 108 -9.55 -6.00 -5.93
C THR A 108 -9.09 -5.51 -4.55
N GLN A 109 -8.96 -6.41 -3.58
CA GLN A 109 -8.59 -6.06 -2.21
C GLN A 109 -7.13 -5.59 -2.13
N VAL A 110 -6.22 -6.23 -2.87
CA VAL A 110 -4.82 -5.83 -2.98
C VAL A 110 -4.71 -4.47 -3.67
N VAL A 111 -5.46 -4.23 -4.75
CA VAL A 111 -5.47 -2.91 -5.40
C VAL A 111 -5.91 -1.80 -4.44
N TRP A 112 -6.94 -2.03 -3.62
CA TRP A 112 -7.34 -1.06 -2.59
C TRP A 112 -6.28 -0.82 -1.51
N ASN A 113 -5.51 -1.86 -1.15
CA ASN A 113 -4.36 -1.68 -0.26
C ASN A 113 -3.27 -0.83 -0.93
N LEU A 114 -3.01 -1.01 -2.23
CA LEU A 114 -2.07 -0.16 -2.98
C LEU A 114 -2.55 1.29 -2.98
N VAL A 115 -3.82 1.53 -3.30
CA VAL A 115 -4.46 2.86 -3.32
C VAL A 115 -4.34 3.56 -1.96
N LYS A 116 -4.57 2.84 -0.85
CA LYS A 116 -4.48 3.39 0.50
C LYS A 116 -3.05 3.73 0.93
N ASN A 117 -2.05 3.03 0.39
CA ASN A 117 -0.63 3.24 0.68
C ASN A 117 0.11 3.95 -0.49
N CYS A 118 -0.63 4.64 -1.37
CA CYS A 118 -0.08 5.21 -2.61
C CYS A 118 1.07 6.21 -2.37
N ARG A 119 1.06 6.92 -1.25
CA ARG A 119 2.13 7.87 -0.89
C ARG A 119 3.44 7.13 -0.60
N GLU A 120 3.38 6.04 0.15
CA GLU A 120 4.55 5.23 0.47
C GLU A 120 5.09 4.50 -0.76
N ILE A 121 4.18 4.02 -1.61
CA ILE A 121 4.52 3.46 -2.92
C ILE A 121 5.29 4.46 -3.78
N ARG A 122 4.81 5.70 -3.88
CA ARG A 122 5.49 6.76 -4.63
C ARG A 122 6.91 7.02 -4.11
N ASN A 123 7.14 6.86 -2.81
CA ASN A 123 8.47 7.02 -2.22
C ASN A 123 9.37 5.78 -2.41
N GLY A 124 8.95 4.80 -3.22
CA GLY A 124 9.68 3.55 -3.45
C GLY A 124 9.62 2.59 -2.26
N GLN A 125 8.67 2.77 -1.34
CA GLN A 125 8.55 1.97 -0.13
C GLN A 125 7.40 0.97 -0.22
N ARG A 126 7.51 -0.13 0.53
CA ARG A 126 6.44 -1.07 0.88
C ARG A 126 5.81 -1.91 -0.24
N LEU A 127 6.12 -1.73 -1.52
CA LEU A 127 5.54 -2.60 -2.57
C LEU A 127 5.72 -4.11 -2.31
N PRO A 128 6.95 -4.57 -1.97
CA PRO A 128 7.18 -5.97 -1.60
C PRO A 128 6.42 -6.38 -0.33
N GLU A 129 6.12 -5.46 0.57
CA GLU A 129 5.32 -5.77 1.77
C GLU A 129 3.84 -5.99 1.41
N ILE A 130 3.32 -5.26 0.41
CA ILE A 130 1.93 -5.39 -0.06
C ILE A 130 1.74 -6.63 -0.93
N LEU A 131 2.66 -6.85 -1.87
CA LEU A 131 2.55 -7.88 -2.91
C LEU A 131 3.35 -9.15 -2.59
N GLY A 132 4.21 -9.12 -1.57
CA GLY A 132 5.18 -10.16 -1.27
C GLY A 132 6.36 -10.12 -2.23
N SER A 133 6.11 -10.51 -3.48
CA SER A 133 7.13 -10.58 -4.54
C SER A 133 6.56 -10.12 -5.88
N GLU A 134 7.43 -9.87 -6.85
CA GLU A 134 7.02 -9.51 -8.20
C GLU A 134 6.51 -10.75 -8.94
N THR A 135 5.19 -10.89 -9.04
CA THR A 135 4.54 -12.02 -9.74
C THR A 135 4.71 -11.96 -11.25
N ILE A 136 4.79 -10.75 -11.81
CA ILE A 136 4.98 -10.47 -13.24
C ILE A 136 6.08 -9.44 -13.38
N ARG A 137 7.06 -9.70 -14.23
CA ARG A 137 8.17 -8.78 -14.48
C ARG A 137 7.65 -7.40 -14.91
N GLY A 138 8.06 -6.35 -14.21
CA GLY A 138 7.64 -4.98 -14.46
C GLY A 138 6.35 -4.56 -13.74
N CYS A 139 5.72 -5.46 -12.97
CA CYS A 139 4.54 -5.15 -12.17
C CYS A 139 4.80 -4.00 -11.19
N PHE A 140 5.95 -4.02 -10.52
CA PHE A 140 6.29 -2.97 -9.55
C PHE A 140 6.43 -1.61 -10.23
N SER A 141 7.19 -1.57 -11.33
CA SER A 141 7.37 -0.34 -12.12
C SER A 141 6.06 0.18 -12.69
N ASN A 142 5.18 -0.71 -13.15
CA ASN A 142 3.86 -0.36 -13.69
C ASN A 142 2.96 0.27 -12.61
N ILE A 143 2.95 -0.28 -11.39
CA ILE A 143 2.19 0.27 -10.25
C ILE A 143 2.75 1.64 -9.84
N VAL A 144 4.07 1.76 -9.71
CA VAL A 144 4.72 3.04 -9.35
C VAL A 144 4.41 4.12 -10.39
N ALA A 145 4.55 3.82 -11.68
CA ALA A 145 4.23 4.75 -12.76
C ALA A 145 2.73 5.14 -12.77
N SER A 146 1.84 4.20 -12.46
CA SER A 146 0.39 4.47 -12.33
C SER A 146 0.09 5.44 -11.19
N VAL A 147 0.77 5.26 -10.05
CA VAL A 147 0.64 6.15 -8.90
C VAL A 147 1.23 7.53 -9.21
N GLU A 148 2.43 7.61 -9.76
CA GLU A 148 3.08 8.87 -10.12
C GLU A 148 2.26 9.69 -11.11
N SER A 149 1.82 9.07 -12.21
CA SER A 149 0.97 9.74 -13.20
C SER A 149 -0.38 10.21 -12.62
N TRP A 150 -0.94 9.48 -11.65
CA TRP A 150 -2.13 9.91 -10.94
C TRP A 150 -1.90 11.15 -10.08
N PHE A 151 -0.77 11.24 -9.37
CA PHE A 151 -0.39 12.46 -8.62
C PHE A 151 -0.22 13.69 -9.53
N GLU A 152 0.09 13.47 -10.80
CA GLU A 152 0.21 14.51 -11.81
C GLU A 152 -1.11 14.83 -12.53
N SER A 153 -2.15 14.01 -12.32
CA SER A 153 -3.45 14.16 -12.98
C SER A 153 -4.19 15.43 -12.54
N GLU A 154 -4.97 16.00 -13.47
CA GLU A 154 -5.77 17.19 -13.21
C GLU A 154 -6.83 16.95 -12.11
N MET A 155 -7.40 15.74 -12.07
CA MET A 155 -8.40 15.39 -11.09
C MET A 155 -7.83 15.35 -9.67
N TYR A 156 -6.61 14.83 -9.49
CA TYR A 156 -5.92 14.88 -8.20
C TYR A 156 -5.59 16.32 -7.79
N LYS A 157 -5.05 17.12 -8.71
CA LYS A 157 -4.73 18.54 -8.46
C LYS A 157 -5.99 19.35 -8.08
N SER A 158 -7.07 19.17 -8.82
CA SER A 158 -8.37 19.82 -8.57
C SER A 158 -8.96 19.41 -7.21
N TYR A 159 -8.86 18.12 -6.84
CA TYR A 159 -9.26 17.65 -5.52
C TYR A 159 -8.44 18.33 -4.41
N MET A 160 -7.12 18.39 -4.55
CA MET A 160 -6.23 19.00 -3.55
C MET A 160 -6.51 20.49 -3.36
N LEU A 161 -6.81 21.22 -4.45
CA LEU A 161 -7.21 22.63 -4.40
C LEU A 161 -8.56 22.82 -3.70
N THR A 162 -9.54 21.99 -4.00
CA THR A 162 -10.90 22.09 -3.43
C THR A 162 -10.94 21.73 -1.94
N ASN A 163 -10.11 20.77 -1.52
CA ASN A 163 -10.12 20.21 -0.17
C ASN A 163 -9.03 20.80 0.74
N ASN A 164 -8.49 21.98 0.43
CA ASN A 164 -7.46 22.66 1.24
C ASN A 164 -6.26 21.77 1.58
N ASN A 165 -5.78 20.98 0.61
CA ASN A 165 -4.68 20.02 0.78
C ASN A 165 -4.92 18.92 1.83
N ILE A 166 -6.19 18.63 2.18
CA ILE A 166 -6.53 17.47 2.99
C ILE A 166 -6.37 16.22 2.11
N TYR A 167 -5.43 15.35 2.49
CA TYR A 167 -5.15 14.13 1.74
C TYR A 167 -6.29 13.11 1.86
N PRO A 168 -6.76 12.53 0.73
CA PRO A 168 -7.94 11.66 0.72
C PRO A 168 -7.72 10.31 1.43
N TRP A 169 -6.49 9.83 1.54
CA TRP A 169 -6.14 8.57 2.20
C TRP A 169 -5.84 8.72 3.70
N LEU A 170 -5.74 9.94 4.23
CA LEU A 170 -5.55 10.14 5.66
C LEU A 170 -6.87 9.87 6.39
N PRO A 171 -6.84 9.20 7.55
CA PRO A 171 -8.00 9.11 8.42
C PRO A 171 -8.49 10.52 8.70
N GLN A 172 -9.70 10.84 8.25
CA GLN A 172 -10.33 12.09 8.64
C GLN A 172 -10.45 12.07 10.16
N PRO A 173 -10.01 13.13 10.87
CA PRO A 173 -10.20 13.20 12.30
C PRO A 173 -11.68 12.93 12.56
N ARG A 174 -11.98 11.92 13.38
CA ARG A 174 -13.35 11.68 13.82
C ARG A 174 -13.75 12.97 14.51
N ILE A 175 -14.52 13.81 13.82
CA ILE A 175 -15.23 14.89 14.46
C ILE A 175 -16.17 14.12 15.38
N ASN A 176 -15.75 13.98 16.64
CA ASN A 176 -16.64 13.57 17.70
C ASN A 176 -17.72 14.63 17.64
N LYS A 177 -18.80 14.34 16.89
CA LYS A 177 -20.09 14.96 17.09
C LYS A 177 -20.37 14.61 18.53
N ARG A 178 -19.89 15.46 19.45
CA ARG A 178 -20.49 15.60 20.77
C ARG A 178 -21.96 15.63 20.40
N LYS A 179 -22.69 14.61 20.82
CA LYS A 179 -24.13 14.75 20.96
C LYS A 179 -24.23 15.99 21.84
N GLU A 180 -24.42 17.14 21.22
CA GLU A 180 -25.02 18.25 21.91
C GLU A 180 -26.36 17.66 22.27
N ASP A 181 -26.41 17.11 23.49
CA ASP A 181 -27.63 16.83 24.20
C ASP A 181 -28.32 18.19 24.28
N PHE A 182 -29.01 18.57 23.19
CA PHE A 182 -30.09 19.54 23.21
C PHE A 182 -31.19 18.87 24.03
N GLY A 183 -30.95 18.82 25.34
CA GLY A 183 -31.94 18.63 26.36
C GLY A 183 -32.89 19.81 26.27
N SER A 184 -33.85 19.73 25.36
CA SER A 184 -35.14 20.39 25.53
C SER A 184 -35.94 19.61 26.58
N GLY A 185 -35.39 19.52 27.79
CA GLY A 185 -36.13 19.15 28.98
C GLY A 185 -36.78 20.43 29.53
N PRO A 186 -38.11 20.45 29.76
CA PRO A 186 -38.76 21.62 30.32
C PRO A 186 -38.24 21.88 31.73
N SER A 187 -37.72 23.10 31.90
CA SER A 187 -37.32 23.72 33.16
C SER A 187 -38.42 23.55 34.22
N LYS A 188 -38.18 22.67 35.20
CA LYS A 188 -38.88 22.70 36.48
C LYS A 188 -38.00 23.42 37.48
N ARG A 189 -38.37 24.68 37.75
CA ARG A 189 -38.05 25.40 38.99
C ARG A 189 -38.35 24.50 40.19
N LEU A 190 -37.43 24.44 41.17
CA LEU A 190 -37.65 24.95 42.53
C LEU A 190 -36.43 24.69 43.46
N ARG A 191 -35.88 25.83 43.94
CA ARG A 191 -35.43 26.15 45.30
C ARG A 191 -34.34 25.33 46.02
N ALA A 192 -33.27 26.10 46.30
CA ALA A 192 -32.76 26.48 47.63
C ALA A 192 -31.87 25.51 48.44
N GLY A 193 -30.77 26.07 48.96
CA GLY A 193 -29.86 25.45 49.94
C GLY A 193 -28.40 25.56 49.49
N LEU A 194 -27.75 26.73 49.58
CA LEU A 194 -27.04 27.24 50.76
C LEU A 194 -25.69 26.53 51.01
N GLU A 195 -24.62 27.27 50.70
CA GLU A 195 -23.30 27.31 51.35
C GLU A 195 -22.48 26.02 51.54
N LYS A 196 -21.29 25.97 50.92
CA LYS A 196 -20.05 26.28 51.67
C LYS A 196 -18.82 26.38 50.77
N THR A 197 -18.19 27.54 50.91
CA THR A 197 -16.87 27.96 50.51
C THR A 197 -15.80 27.05 51.13
N THR A 198 -14.85 26.55 50.33
CA THR A 198 -13.47 26.36 50.82
C THR A 198 -12.48 26.57 49.68
N GLN A 199 -11.69 27.62 49.85
CA GLN A 199 -10.53 28.00 49.06
C GLN A 199 -9.32 27.13 49.44
N THR A 200 -8.60 26.62 48.44
CA THR A 200 -7.14 26.38 48.45
C THR A 200 -6.78 25.98 47.01
N GLY A 201 -5.86 26.58 46.26
CA GLY A 201 -4.70 27.38 46.64
C GLY A 201 -3.45 26.69 46.08
N GLY A 202 -2.80 27.28 45.08
CA GLY A 202 -1.47 26.89 44.57
C GLY A 202 -1.49 25.84 43.45
N ASN A 203 -0.60 25.85 42.45
CA ASN A 203 0.57 26.68 42.25
C ASN A 203 0.89 26.76 40.76
N HIS A 204 1.27 27.96 40.35
CA HIS A 204 1.68 28.36 39.01
C HIS A 204 3.15 27.95 38.83
N GLN A 205 3.45 27.05 37.89
CA GLN A 205 4.81 26.90 37.36
C GLN A 205 4.77 27.13 35.85
N GLN A 206 5.22 28.34 35.50
CA GLN A 206 5.59 28.73 34.15
C GLN A 206 6.82 27.92 33.74
N GLY A 207 6.64 27.00 32.79
CA GLY A 207 7.73 26.38 32.06
C GLY A 207 8.18 27.30 30.93
N GLU A 208 9.47 27.62 30.93
CA GLU A 208 10.16 28.48 29.96
C GLU A 208 10.05 27.94 28.52
N PRO A 209 9.91 28.79 27.50
CA PRO A 209 10.05 28.39 26.11
C PRO A 209 11.53 28.23 25.75
N SER A 210 11.94 27.00 25.43
CA SER A 210 13.27 26.70 24.90
C SER A 210 13.45 27.35 23.52
N ASN A 211 14.44 28.23 23.47
CA ASN A 211 14.94 28.95 22.32
C ASN A 211 15.61 27.99 21.31
N TYR A 212 14.89 27.56 20.26
CA TYR A 212 15.50 26.84 19.15
C TYR A 212 16.10 27.85 18.17
N GLN A 213 17.43 27.90 18.16
CA GLN A 213 18.22 28.66 17.20
C GLN A 213 17.97 28.12 15.79
N HIS A 214 17.64 29.06 14.89
CA HIS A 214 17.74 28.93 13.45
C HIS A 214 19.17 28.54 13.07
N ALA A 215 19.33 27.42 12.37
CA ALA A 215 20.52 27.18 11.56
C ALA A 215 20.28 27.75 10.16
N ASP A 216 20.94 28.87 9.89
CA ASP A 216 21.13 29.42 8.55
C ASP A 216 21.89 28.42 7.67
N LEU A 217 21.20 27.85 6.66
CA LEU A 217 21.85 27.24 5.51
C LEU A 217 21.77 28.23 4.35
N HIS A 218 22.73 29.14 4.35
CA HIS A 218 23.04 30.00 3.22
C HIS A 218 23.57 29.16 2.04
N SER A 219 22.82 29.23 0.94
CA SER A 219 23.29 29.49 -0.43
C SER A 219 24.62 28.89 -0.92
N GLY A 220 24.54 28.07 -1.97
CA GLY A 220 25.60 27.98 -2.96
C GLY A 220 25.59 26.68 -3.75
N PHE A 221 25.02 26.68 -4.96
CA PHE A 221 25.76 26.46 -6.20
C PHE A 221 24.79 26.42 -7.38
N LEU A 222 24.77 27.53 -8.12
CA LEU A 222 24.45 27.54 -9.55
C LEU A 222 25.53 26.74 -10.27
N ASN A 223 25.15 25.75 -11.10
CA ASN A 223 25.69 25.72 -12.45
C ASN A 223 24.75 25.07 -13.45
N LYS A 224 24.33 25.93 -14.37
CA LYS A 224 23.66 25.70 -15.64
C LYS A 224 24.32 24.56 -16.42
N SER A 225 23.51 23.63 -16.92
CA SER A 225 23.80 22.96 -18.19
C SER A 225 22.51 22.88 -18.99
N SER A 226 22.24 23.94 -19.73
CA SER A 226 21.23 23.97 -20.78
C SER A 226 21.62 22.97 -21.86
N LYS A 227 20.91 21.85 -21.93
CA LYS A 227 20.81 21.04 -23.14
C LYS A 227 19.42 21.27 -23.72
N GLU A 228 19.41 21.71 -24.98
CA GLU A 228 18.25 22.10 -25.75
C GLU A 228 17.15 21.02 -25.76
N PRO A 229 15.87 21.37 -25.55
CA PRO A 229 14.78 20.43 -25.77
C PRO A 229 14.55 20.26 -27.27
N GLY A 230 14.76 19.03 -27.74
CA GLY A 230 14.34 18.58 -29.05
C GLY A 230 12.85 18.83 -29.26
N ASN A 231 12.54 19.39 -30.41
CA ASN A 231 11.24 19.82 -30.88
C ASN A 231 10.29 18.61 -31.05
N PHE A 232 9.65 18.17 -29.96
CA PHE A 232 8.56 17.20 -30.01
C PHE A 232 7.25 17.92 -30.32
N LYS A 233 6.76 17.74 -31.56
CA LYS A 233 5.40 18.13 -31.93
C LYS A 233 4.41 17.34 -31.07
N PRO A 234 3.46 17.98 -30.39
CA PRO A 234 2.36 17.27 -29.74
C PRO A 234 1.47 16.67 -30.82
N THR A 235 1.44 15.33 -30.91
CA THR A 235 0.39 14.63 -31.63
C THR A 235 -0.89 14.82 -30.83
N THR A 236 -1.76 15.70 -31.30
CA THR A 236 -3.15 15.83 -30.85
C THR A 236 -3.85 14.49 -31.05
N VAL A 237 -3.93 13.68 -30.00
CA VAL A 237 -4.84 12.54 -29.96
C VAL A 237 -6.23 13.11 -29.68
N GLN A 238 -7.05 13.22 -30.73
CA GLN A 238 -8.47 13.48 -30.58
C GLN A 238 -9.09 12.24 -29.92
N PHE A 239 -9.52 12.39 -28.67
CA PHE A 239 -10.47 11.45 -28.06
C PHE A 239 -11.83 11.72 -28.70
N GLU A 240 -12.13 11.00 -29.79
CA GLU A 240 -13.51 10.84 -30.23
C GLU A 240 -14.24 9.99 -29.19
N ASN A 241 -15.20 10.61 -28.51
CA ASN A 241 -16.20 9.94 -27.69
C ASN A 241 -17.10 9.10 -28.61
N GLU A 242 -16.64 7.92 -29.02
CA GLU A 242 -17.52 6.93 -29.64
C GLU A 242 -18.36 6.27 -28.55
N GLY A 243 -19.65 6.61 -28.56
CA GLY A 243 -20.65 6.09 -27.65
C GLY A 243 -20.68 4.57 -27.65
N PHE A 244 -20.51 4.01 -26.45
CA PHE A 244 -20.65 2.60 -26.15
C PHE A 244 -22.09 2.14 -26.45
N LYS A 245 -22.35 1.68 -27.67
CA LYS A 245 -23.58 0.96 -28.03
C LYS A 245 -23.42 -0.50 -27.58
N LEU A 246 -24.14 -0.86 -26.52
CA LEU A 246 -24.39 -2.24 -26.11
C LEU A 246 -25.03 -3.02 -27.27
N SER A 247 -24.22 -3.77 -28.01
CA SER A 247 -24.70 -4.76 -28.97
C SER A 247 -25.09 -6.04 -28.22
N LYS A 248 -26.40 -6.23 -28.07
CA LYS A 248 -26.99 -7.55 -27.82
C LYS A 248 -26.80 -8.39 -29.09
N ASN A 249 -26.18 -9.55 -28.95
CA ASN A 249 -26.46 -10.82 -29.65
C ASN A 249 -25.17 -11.57 -29.95
N HIS A 250 -24.90 -12.64 -29.19
CA HIS A 250 -24.48 -13.90 -29.81
C HIS A 250 -24.80 -15.07 -28.89
N SER A 251 -25.90 -15.73 -29.21
CA SER A 251 -26.24 -17.07 -28.76
C SER A 251 -25.23 -18.04 -29.39
N ARG A 252 -24.30 -18.60 -28.60
CA ARG A 252 -23.42 -19.67 -29.07
C ARG A 252 -24.05 -21.03 -28.81
N THR A 253 -24.51 -21.62 -29.90
CA THR A 253 -24.92 -23.01 -30.08
C THR A 253 -23.83 -23.96 -29.57
N ILE A 254 -24.17 -24.79 -28.59
CA ILE A 254 -23.37 -25.94 -28.15
C ILE A 254 -23.42 -26.98 -29.26
N LYS A 255 -22.29 -27.20 -29.97
CA LYS A 255 -22.13 -28.33 -30.89
C LYS A 255 -21.52 -29.50 -30.14
N ASN A 256 -22.28 -30.59 -30.14
CA ASN A 256 -21.96 -31.93 -29.68
C ASN A 256 -20.55 -32.40 -30.07
N CYS A 257 -19.74 -32.78 -29.09
CA CYS A 257 -18.65 -33.74 -29.28
C CYS A 257 -19.18 -35.14 -28.89
N LYS A 258 -19.49 -35.95 -29.90
CA LYS A 258 -19.59 -37.41 -29.77
C LYS A 258 -18.17 -37.95 -29.62
N TYR A 259 -17.86 -38.51 -28.45
CA TYR A 259 -16.72 -39.42 -28.32
C TYR A 259 -17.15 -40.82 -28.78
N LEU A 260 -16.38 -41.34 -29.74
CA LEU A 260 -16.30 -42.76 -30.10
C LEU A 260 -15.53 -43.49 -28.99
N ILE A 261 -16.19 -44.42 -28.30
CA ILE A 261 -15.64 -45.72 -27.86
C ILE A 261 -16.77 -46.74 -28.05
#